data_AF-A0A2V7P8S9-F1
#
_entry.id   AF-A0A2V7P8S9-F1
#
_cell.length_a   1.000
_cell.length_b   1.000
_cell.length_c   1.000
_cell.angle_alpha   90.00
_cell.angle_beta   90.00
_cell.angle_gamma   90.00
#
_symmetry.space_group_name_H-M   'P 1'
#
loop_
_entity.id
_entity.type
_entity.pdbx_description
1 polymer ?
#
loop_
_entity_poly.entity_id
_entity_poly.type
_entity_poly.pdbx_seq_one_letter_code
_entity_poly.pdbx_strand_id
1 'polypeptide(L)'
;MASYLRFTPHTLEEALVRPRLTVLVALGTLACGGGPGPGKPVPQSPQETLAQFMSAVKANDLSRMGTLWGSDRGPAADWMKGNELKERLTVIQKYLAHAGYRVVEGPLREPGHDDTQTFRVEVQRVTACTFVAPMDLVRTKGGGWVVNDVHLGSLPTPGGTCRK
;
A
#
# COMPACT_ATOMS: atom_id res chain seq x y z
N MET A 1 -35.81 -48.56 -4.40
CA MET A 1 -37.10 -48.25 -5.05
C MET A 1 -37.34 -46.77 -4.81
N ALA A 2 -37.03 -45.92 -5.80
CA ALA A 2 -38.01 -45.28 -6.69
C ALA A 2 -38.96 -44.35 -5.90
N SER A 3 -39.20 -43.08 -6.23
CA SER A 3 -38.88 -42.29 -7.40
C SER A 3 -39.50 -40.89 -7.18
N TYR A 4 -38.77 -39.87 -7.64
CA TYR A 4 -39.24 -38.61 -8.26
C TYR A 4 -40.26 -37.68 -7.57
N LEU A 5 -39.78 -36.46 -7.33
CA LEU A 5 -40.29 -35.15 -7.79
C LEU A 5 -41.79 -34.88 -7.68
N ARG A 6 -42.13 -33.75 -7.04
CA ARG A 6 -42.89 -32.66 -7.69
C ARG A 6 -42.91 -31.39 -6.84
N PHE A 7 -42.10 -30.42 -7.27
CA PHE A 7 -42.34 -29.00 -7.03
C PHE A 7 -43.65 -28.60 -7.71
N THR A 8 -44.52 -27.91 -6.99
CA THR A 8 -45.65 -27.16 -7.57
C THR A 8 -45.67 -25.77 -6.94
N PRO A 9 -45.46 -24.71 -7.74
CA PRO A 9 -45.96 -23.39 -7.41
C PRO A 9 -47.21 -23.08 -8.26
N HIS A 10 -48.31 -22.73 -7.58
CA HIS A 10 -49.41 -21.92 -8.10
C HIS A 10 -49.18 -20.50 -7.52
N THR A 11 -49.41 -19.37 -8.19
CA THR A 11 -50.43 -19.04 -9.19
C THR A 11 -49.96 -17.78 -9.92
N LEU A 12 -50.22 -17.71 -11.24
CA LEU A 12 -50.06 -16.51 -12.05
C LEU A 12 -51.05 -15.43 -11.60
N GLU A 13 -50.58 -14.19 -11.44
CA GLU A 13 -51.42 -13.00 -11.59
C GLU A 13 -50.85 -12.18 -12.75
N GLU A 14 -51.67 -12.07 -13.78
CA GLU A 14 -51.40 -11.38 -15.03
C GLU A 14 -51.77 -9.90 -14.91
N ALA A 15 -50.80 -9.02 -15.02
CA ALA A 15 -51.04 -7.63 -15.40
C ALA A 15 -50.61 -7.43 -16.86
N LEU A 16 -51.54 -7.75 -17.74
CA LEU A 16 -51.52 -7.49 -19.18
C LEU A 16 -51.47 -5.97 -19.43
N VAL A 17 -50.30 -5.43 -19.80
CA VAL A 17 -50.19 -4.10 -20.44
C VAL A 17 -49.63 -4.29 -21.85
N ARG A 18 -50.48 -3.94 -22.82
CA ARG A 18 -50.26 -4.06 -24.27
C ARG A 18 -49.15 -3.15 -24.81
N PRO A 19 -48.60 -3.48 -25.99
CA PRO A 19 -47.31 -3.00 -26.48
C PRO A 19 -47.43 -1.66 -27.21
N ARG A 20 -46.48 -0.77 -26.98
CA ARG A 20 -46.15 0.30 -27.93
C ARG A 20 -44.73 0.06 -28.44
N LEU A 21 -44.70 -0.42 -29.68
CA LEU A 21 -43.57 -0.52 -30.57
C LEU A 21 -43.00 0.88 -30.82
N THR A 22 -41.81 1.20 -30.30
CA THR A 22 -40.97 2.23 -30.91
C THR A 22 -39.51 2.17 -30.44
N VAL A 23 -38.65 1.90 -31.45
CA VAL A 23 -37.29 2.43 -31.65
C VAL A 23 -36.14 1.80 -30.84
N LEU A 24 -35.36 0.99 -31.57
CA LEU A 24 -33.95 0.73 -31.33
C LEU A 24 -33.18 2.04 -31.14
N VAL A 25 -32.56 2.20 -29.97
CA VAL A 25 -31.43 3.12 -29.80
C VAL A 25 -30.23 2.27 -29.43
N ALA A 26 -29.42 1.97 -30.45
CA ALA A 26 -28.05 1.54 -30.28
C ALA A 26 -27.24 2.76 -29.82
N LEU A 27 -26.80 2.80 -28.56
CA LEU A 27 -25.88 3.82 -28.08
C LEU A 27 -24.77 3.17 -27.23
N GLY A 28 -23.57 3.17 -27.80
CA GLY A 28 -22.32 3.38 -27.09
C GLY A 28 -21.86 2.28 -26.12
N THR A 29 -21.03 1.38 -26.61
CA THR A 29 -20.02 0.72 -25.78
C THR A 29 -19.13 1.79 -25.13
N LEU A 30 -19.44 2.20 -23.90
CA LEU A 30 -18.45 2.79 -23.00
C LEU A 30 -17.53 1.65 -22.56
N ALA A 31 -16.57 1.32 -23.43
CA ALA A 31 -15.33 0.74 -22.99
C ALA A 31 -14.66 1.82 -22.11
N CYS A 32 -14.88 1.74 -20.80
CA CYS A 32 -14.01 2.42 -19.84
C CYS A 32 -12.63 1.83 -20.04
N GLY A 33 -11.83 2.52 -20.85
CA GLY A 33 -10.42 2.27 -20.98
C GLY A 33 -9.81 2.25 -19.58
N GLY A 34 -9.07 1.18 -19.28
CA GLY A 34 -8.17 1.11 -18.15
C GLY A 34 -7.04 2.12 -18.34
N GLY A 35 -7.35 3.40 -18.11
CA GLY A 35 -6.32 4.38 -17.80
C GLY A 35 -5.74 4.03 -16.43
N PRO A 36 -4.43 4.27 -16.18
CA PRO A 36 -3.89 4.23 -14.84
C PRO A 36 -4.76 5.16 -13.98
N GLY A 37 -5.55 4.59 -13.08
CA GLY A 37 -6.33 5.38 -12.14
C GLY A 37 -5.39 6.32 -11.37
N PRO A 38 -5.87 7.50 -10.93
CA PRO A 38 -5.04 8.40 -10.15
C PRO A 38 -4.39 7.62 -9.02
N GLY A 39 -3.05 7.62 -8.99
CA GLY A 39 -2.29 6.92 -7.97
C GLY A 39 -2.77 7.32 -6.59
N LYS A 40 -2.88 6.36 -5.67
CA LYS A 40 -3.32 6.62 -4.29
C LYS A 40 -2.49 7.77 -3.71
N PRO A 41 -3.12 8.88 -3.25
CA PRO A 41 -2.40 10.04 -2.75
C PRO A 41 -1.41 9.68 -1.64
N VAL A 42 -0.36 10.49 -1.55
CA VAL A 42 0.60 10.40 -0.45
C VAL A 42 -0.12 10.75 0.86
N PRO A 43 0.07 9.99 1.96
CA PRO A 43 -0.63 10.27 3.21
C PRO A 43 -0.27 11.64 3.78
N GLN A 44 -1.20 12.22 4.53
CA GLN A 44 -1.09 13.58 5.05
C GLN A 44 -0.48 13.65 6.46
N SER A 45 -0.29 12.50 7.10
CA SER A 45 0.38 12.39 8.39
C SER A 45 1.57 11.42 8.33
N PRO A 46 2.65 11.68 9.09
CA PRO A 46 3.81 10.80 9.11
C PRO A 46 3.49 9.43 9.71
N GLN A 47 2.62 9.35 10.73
CA GLN A 47 2.20 8.08 11.32
C GLN A 47 1.47 7.19 10.30
N GLU A 48 0.59 7.79 9.49
CA GLU A 48 -0.12 7.07 8.44
C GLU A 48 0.84 6.62 7.33
N THR A 49 1.76 7.49 6.90
CA THR A 49 2.81 7.12 5.93
C THR A 49 3.63 5.93 6.41
N LEU A 50 4.10 5.96 7.66
CA LEU A 50 4.85 4.86 8.25
C LEU A 50 4.03 3.56 8.26
N ALA A 51 2.77 3.64 8.71
CA ALA A 51 1.92 2.46 8.80
C ALA A 51 1.64 1.84 7.43
N GLN A 52 1.33 2.67 6.43
CA GLN A 52 1.10 2.23 5.06
C GLN A 52 2.36 1.68 4.41
N PHE A 53 3.52 2.29 4.67
CA PHE A 53 4.81 1.81 4.15
C PHE A 53 5.15 0.44 4.72
N MET A 54 5.01 0.24 6.03
CA MET A 54 5.23 -1.06 6.67
C MET A 54 4.23 -2.12 6.19
N SER A 55 2.97 -1.73 5.94
CA SER A 55 2.00 -2.62 5.31
C SER A 55 2.43 -3.04 3.89
N ALA A 56 2.96 -2.12 3.08
CA ALA A 56 3.45 -2.41 1.73
C ALA A 56 4.70 -3.30 1.76
N VAL A 57 5.61 -3.09 2.71
CA VAL A 57 6.77 -3.96 2.96
C VAL A 57 6.32 -5.39 3.27
N LYS A 58 5.33 -5.56 4.17
CA LYS A 58 4.78 -6.87 4.53
C LYS A 58 4.12 -7.57 3.35
N ALA A 59 3.44 -6.81 2.49
CA ALA A 59 2.82 -7.31 1.25
C ALA A 59 3.83 -7.55 0.10
N ASN A 60 5.10 -7.17 0.27
CA ASN A 60 6.10 -7.13 -0.81
C ASN A 60 5.62 -6.33 -2.04
N ASP A 61 4.89 -5.24 -1.79
CA ASP A 61 4.33 -4.37 -2.83
C ASP A 61 5.32 -3.23 -3.13
N LEU A 62 6.30 -3.51 -3.99
CA LEU A 62 7.32 -2.53 -4.38
C LEU A 62 6.71 -1.30 -5.08
N SER A 63 5.58 -1.45 -5.77
CA SER A 63 4.91 -0.31 -6.41
C SER A 63 4.36 0.63 -5.35
N ARG A 64 3.62 0.11 -4.37
CA ARG A 64 3.11 0.92 -3.26
C ARG A 64 4.24 1.50 -2.42
N MET A 65 5.31 0.73 -2.15
CA MET A 65 6.50 1.25 -1.48
C MET A 65 7.09 2.45 -2.23
N GLY A 66 7.17 2.40 -3.57
CA GLY A 66 7.67 3.53 -4.37
C GLY A 66 6.83 4.79 -4.32
N THR A 67 5.52 4.67 -4.03
CA THR A 67 4.63 5.82 -3.79
C THR A 67 4.74 6.40 -2.37
N LEU A 68 5.37 5.68 -1.45
CA LEU A 68 5.48 6.03 -0.02
C LEU A 68 6.93 6.30 0.42
N TRP A 69 7.91 5.99 -0.44
CA TRP A 69 9.33 6.23 -0.23
C TRP A 69 9.83 7.25 -1.24
N GLY A 70 10.66 8.20 -0.82
CA GLY A 70 11.09 9.30 -1.66
C GLY A 70 11.93 10.33 -0.93
N SER A 71 11.79 11.60 -1.30
CA SER A 71 12.41 12.72 -0.59
C SER A 71 11.43 13.88 -0.44
N ASP A 72 11.91 15.03 0.03
CA ASP A 72 11.22 16.32 -0.01
C ASP A 72 10.61 16.66 -1.40
N ARG A 73 11.14 16.11 -2.49
CA ARG A 73 10.64 16.26 -3.86
C ARG A 73 9.34 15.50 -4.13
N GLY A 74 8.97 14.55 -3.26
CA GLY A 74 7.84 13.66 -3.46
C GLY A 74 8.26 12.18 -3.55
N PRO A 75 7.29 11.29 -3.83
CA PRO A 75 7.53 9.88 -4.04
C PRO A 75 8.60 9.61 -5.10
N ALA A 76 9.47 8.63 -4.85
CA ALA A 76 10.52 8.26 -5.79
C ALA A 76 9.95 7.70 -7.11
N ALA A 77 8.75 7.12 -7.07
CA ALA A 77 8.04 6.66 -8.28
C ALA A 77 7.85 7.76 -9.34
N ASP A 78 7.84 9.03 -8.95
CA ASP A 78 7.57 10.15 -9.87
C ASP A 78 8.82 10.59 -10.65
N TRP A 79 10.03 10.30 -10.16
CA TRP A 79 11.27 10.86 -10.70
C TRP A 79 12.44 9.89 -10.81
N MET A 80 12.41 8.75 -10.13
CA MET A 80 13.45 7.72 -10.21
C MET A 80 13.20 6.76 -11.36
N LYS A 81 14.26 6.33 -12.06
CA LYS A 81 14.15 5.32 -13.12
C LYS A 81 13.59 4.02 -12.56
N GLY A 82 12.66 3.39 -13.27
CA GLY A 82 11.95 2.20 -12.78
C GLY A 82 12.83 1.04 -12.32
N ASN A 83 13.90 0.72 -13.07
CA ASN A 83 14.84 -0.35 -12.69
C ASN A 83 15.63 0.01 -11.42
N GLU A 84 16.12 1.25 -11.33
CA GLU A 84 16.84 1.74 -10.16
C GLU A 84 15.93 1.75 -8.92
N LEU A 85 14.70 2.23 -9.06
CA LEU A 85 13.70 2.22 -7.99
C LEU A 85 13.41 0.80 -7.51
N LYS A 86 13.19 -0.13 -8.45
CA LYS A 86 12.94 -1.54 -8.14
C LYS A 86 14.10 -2.16 -7.38
N GLU A 87 15.35 -1.93 -7.79
CA GLU A 87 16.54 -2.46 -7.11
C GLU A 87 16.63 -1.95 -5.68
N ARG A 88 16.53 -0.63 -5.47
CA ARG A 88 16.59 -0.02 -4.14
C ARG A 88 15.47 -0.52 -3.23
N LEU A 89 14.23 -0.53 -3.72
CA LEU A 89 13.09 -1.00 -2.93
C LEU A 89 13.16 -2.50 -2.64
N THR A 90 13.72 -3.31 -3.53
CA THR A 90 13.94 -4.74 -3.27
C THR A 90 14.90 -4.94 -2.10
N VAL A 91 15.97 -4.14 -1.99
CA VAL A 91 16.89 -4.19 -0.85
C VAL A 91 16.16 -3.78 0.42
N ILE A 92 15.49 -2.62 0.41
CA ILE A 92 14.74 -2.13 1.58
C ILE A 92 13.69 -3.16 2.04
N GLN A 93 12.95 -3.75 1.11
CA GLN A 93 11.94 -4.76 1.40
C GLN A 93 12.55 -5.98 2.10
N LYS A 94 13.70 -6.50 1.63
CA LYS A 94 14.38 -7.63 2.27
C LYS A 94 14.85 -7.30 3.69
N TYR A 95 15.32 -6.08 3.93
CA TYR A 95 15.75 -5.65 5.25
C TYR A 95 14.59 -5.52 6.23
N LEU A 96 13.46 -4.98 5.78
CA LEU A 96 12.31 -4.67 6.62
C LEU A 96 11.20 -5.75 6.61
N ALA A 97 11.34 -6.82 5.84
CA ALA A 97 10.38 -7.93 5.84
C ALA A 97 10.17 -8.48 7.25
N HIS A 98 8.91 -8.57 7.66
CA HIS A 98 8.53 -8.80 9.05
C HIS A 98 7.23 -9.59 9.21
N ALA A 99 7.10 -10.26 10.36
CA ALA A 99 5.85 -10.85 10.84
C ALA A 99 4.95 -9.77 11.49
N GLY A 100 5.56 -8.86 12.24
CA GLY A 100 4.92 -7.72 12.90
C GLY A 100 5.91 -6.58 13.14
N TYR A 101 5.39 -5.41 13.52
CA TYR A 101 6.20 -4.28 13.95
C TYR A 101 5.43 -3.46 15.00
N ARG A 102 6.15 -2.65 15.77
CA ARG A 102 5.58 -1.63 16.65
C ARG A 102 6.47 -0.40 16.69
N VAL A 103 5.87 0.78 16.82
CA VAL A 103 6.62 2.01 17.10
C VAL A 103 7.02 2.00 18.57
N VAL A 104 8.31 2.11 18.86
CA VAL A 104 8.84 2.16 20.24
C VAL A 104 9.22 3.57 20.68
N GLU A 105 9.48 4.46 19.72
CA GLU A 105 9.74 5.88 19.98
C GLU A 105 9.33 6.73 18.76
N GLY A 106 8.89 7.96 19.02
CA GLY A 106 8.60 8.97 18.00
C GLY A 106 7.13 9.39 17.91
N PRO A 107 6.81 10.42 17.10
CA PRO A 107 7.73 11.13 16.22
C PRO A 107 8.74 11.98 17.01
N LEU A 108 10.02 11.76 16.76
CA LEU A 108 11.09 12.62 17.23
C LEU A 108 11.29 13.73 16.18
N ARG A 109 11.31 14.98 16.63
CA ARG A 109 11.65 16.12 15.78
C ARG A 109 13.08 16.52 16.06
N GLU A 110 13.85 16.72 15.00
CA GLU A 110 15.18 17.31 15.12
C GLU A 110 15.04 18.83 15.25
N PRO A 111 15.71 19.48 16.22
CA PRO A 111 15.70 20.93 16.34
C PRO A 111 16.16 21.60 15.03
N GLY A 112 15.32 22.45 14.44
CA GLY A 112 15.61 23.13 13.17
C GLY A 112 15.17 22.38 11.92
N HIS A 113 14.54 21.20 12.04
CA HIS A 113 14.02 20.41 10.92
C HIS A 113 12.56 20.01 11.15
N ASP A 114 11.64 20.97 11.04
CA ASP A 114 10.20 20.74 11.24
C ASP A 114 9.56 19.82 10.18
N ASP A 115 10.22 19.70 9.02
CA ASP A 115 9.78 18.86 7.90
C ASP A 115 10.27 17.41 8.00
N THR A 116 11.09 17.07 8.99
CA THR A 116 11.60 15.71 9.20
C THR A 116 11.13 15.16 10.54
N GLN A 117 10.70 13.90 10.53
CA GLN A 117 10.32 13.18 11.73
C GLN A 117 10.92 11.78 11.74
N THR A 118 11.57 11.43 12.84
CA THR A 118 12.17 10.11 13.03
C THR A 118 11.30 9.26 13.94
N PHE A 119 11.11 8.00 13.55
CA PHE A 119 10.50 6.98 14.37
C PHE A 119 11.53 5.88 14.65
N ARG A 120 11.52 5.34 15.87
CA ARG A 120 12.16 4.06 16.13
C ARG A 120 11.10 2.97 16.07
N VAL A 121 11.30 2.04 15.15
CA VAL A 121 10.34 0.98 14.87
C VAL A 121 10.98 -0.34 15.24
N GLU A 122 10.41 -1.02 16.23
CA GLU A 122 10.77 -2.40 16.50
C GLU A 122 10.12 -3.29 15.43
N VAL A 123 10.95 -4.06 14.74
CA VAL A 123 10.57 -4.94 13.64
C VAL A 123 10.83 -6.38 14.07
N GLN A 124 9.79 -7.21 14.01
CA GLN A 124 9.87 -8.64 14.32
C GLN A 124 9.93 -9.45 13.03
N ARG A 125 11.07 -10.10 12.76
CA ARG A 125 11.24 -11.03 11.64
C ARG A 125 10.43 -12.31 11.87
N VAL A 126 10.11 -12.98 10.77
CA VAL A 126 9.47 -14.31 10.77
C VAL A 126 10.31 -15.36 11.50
N THR A 127 11.64 -15.17 11.52
CA THR A 127 12.60 -16.05 12.22
C THR A 127 12.73 -15.76 13.72
N ALA A 128 11.75 -15.07 14.33
CA ALA A 128 11.72 -14.69 15.75
C ALA A 128 12.85 -13.73 16.20
N CYS A 129 13.49 -13.04 15.26
CA CYS A 129 14.43 -11.98 15.54
C CYS A 129 13.74 -10.63 15.62
N THR A 130 14.11 -9.82 16.61
CA THR A 130 13.60 -8.46 16.78
C THR A 130 14.75 -7.46 16.73
N PHE A 131 14.56 -6.36 16.02
CA PHE A 131 15.51 -5.25 15.96
C PHE A 131 14.79 -3.91 15.87
N VAL A 132 15.44 -2.82 16.27
CA VAL A 132 14.90 -1.47 16.16
C VAL A 132 15.50 -0.79 14.94
N ALA A 133 14.65 -0.40 13.99
CA ALA A 133 15.00 0.37 12.81
C ALA A 133 14.64 1.85 13.01
N PRO A 134 15.58 2.78 12.88
CA PRO A 134 15.24 4.18 12.72
C PRO A 134 14.62 4.39 11.33
N MET A 135 13.56 5.20 11.25
CA MET A 135 12.92 5.57 10.00
C MET A 135 12.65 7.06 9.99
N ASP A 136 13.22 7.74 9.01
CA ASP A 136 13.03 9.17 8.81
C ASP A 136 11.94 9.37 7.78
N LEU A 137 10.97 10.20 8.13
CA LEU A 137 9.91 10.64 7.23
C LEU A 137 10.10 12.12 6.97
N VAL A 138 9.84 12.53 5.74
CA VAL A 138 9.97 13.92 5.32
C VAL A 138 8.66 14.41 4.72
N ARG A 139 8.30 15.65 5.04
CA ARG A 139 7.21 16.37 4.38
C ARG A 139 7.67 16.75 2.97
N THR A 140 6.88 16.36 1.99
CA THR A 140 7.11 16.68 0.59
C THR A 140 6.64 18.12 0.30
N LYS A 141 7.18 18.74 -0.74
CA LYS A 141 6.72 20.06 -1.23
C LYS A 141 5.24 20.07 -1.63
N GLY A 142 4.66 18.91 -1.94
CA GLY A 142 3.23 18.72 -2.21
C GLY A 142 2.35 18.56 -0.96
N GLY A 143 2.92 18.65 0.25
CA GLY A 143 2.20 18.66 1.52
C GLY A 143 2.04 17.29 2.21
N GLY A 144 2.15 16.19 1.47
CA GLY A 144 2.12 14.81 2.02
C GLY A 144 3.46 14.36 2.61
N TRP A 145 3.50 13.18 3.21
CA TRP A 145 4.69 12.61 3.86
C TRP A 145 5.17 11.34 3.16
N VAL A 146 6.49 11.20 3.01
CA VAL A 146 7.14 9.97 2.52
C VAL A 146 8.20 9.50 3.50
N VAL A 147 8.51 8.21 3.49
CA VAL A 147 9.71 7.66 4.11
C VAL A 147 10.92 8.11 3.28
N ASN A 148 11.88 8.76 3.93
CA ASN A 148 13.10 9.25 3.31
C ASN A 148 14.25 8.26 3.50
N ASP A 149 14.45 7.80 4.74
CA ASP A 149 15.53 6.86 5.08
C ASP A 149 15.04 5.81 6.08
N VAL A 150 15.62 4.60 5.98
CA VAL A 150 15.40 3.46 6.87
C VAL A 150 16.71 2.99 7.52
N HIS A 151 17.79 3.76 7.31
CA HIS A 151 19.11 3.58 7.94
C HIS A 151 19.67 2.18 7.77
N LEU A 152 19.67 1.65 6.53
CA LEU A 152 20.03 0.26 6.23
C LEU A 152 21.37 -0.19 6.85
N GLY A 153 22.36 0.70 6.91
CA GLY A 153 23.68 0.42 7.48
C GLY A 153 23.67 0.15 9.00
N SER A 154 22.61 0.55 9.70
CA SER A 154 22.41 0.25 11.13
C SER A 154 21.65 -1.06 11.38
N LEU A 155 21.07 -1.65 10.34
CA LEU A 155 20.18 -2.80 10.46
C LEU A 155 20.94 -4.13 10.38
N PRO A 156 20.50 -5.18 11.12
CA PRO A 156 21.06 -6.52 10.96
C PRO A 156 20.81 -7.08 9.55
N THR A 157 21.83 -7.70 8.97
CA THR A 157 21.78 -8.32 7.64
C THR A 157 20.63 -9.35 7.53
N PRO A 158 19.82 -9.31 6.46
CA PRO A 158 18.78 -10.30 6.21
C PRO A 158 19.34 -11.72 6.18
N GLY A 159 18.65 -12.66 6.83
CA GLY A 159 19.08 -14.07 6.90
C GLY A 159 20.27 -14.33 7.84
N GLY A 160 20.88 -13.30 8.42
CA GLY A 160 21.84 -13.46 9.50
C GLY A 160 21.18 -13.99 10.77
N THR A 161 21.96 -14.65 11.62
CA THR A 161 21.51 -14.97 12.97
C THR A 161 21.40 -13.68 13.77
N CYS A 162 20.31 -13.53 14.53
CA CYS A 162 20.22 -12.41 15.45
C CYS A 162 21.04 -12.73 16.68
N ARG A 163 21.90 -11.78 17.05
CA ARG A 163 22.73 -11.89 18.23
C ARG A 163 21.79 -11.91 19.45
N LYS A 164 21.85 -13.00 20.21
CA LYS A 164 21.14 -13.14 21.48
C LYS A 164 21.74 -12.23 22.54
#